data_AF-A0A2D7L7G1-F1
#
_entry.id   AF-A0A2D7L7G1-F1
#
_cell.length_a   1.000
_cell.length_b   1.000
_cell.length_c   1.000
_cell.angle_alpha   90.00
_cell.angle_beta   90.00
_cell.angle_gamma   90.00
#
_symmetry.space_group_name_H-M   'P 1'
#
loop_
_entity.id
_entity.type
_entity.pdbx_description
1 polymer ?
#
loop_
_entity_poly.entity_id
_entity_poly.type
_entity_poly.pdbx_seq_one_letter_code
_entity_poly.pdbx_strand_id
1 'polypeptide(L)'
;MRRPTICVTLSGCSVEEMLADAARATAVGADLCEVRLDKLWVVEKPPEPVKVEDPPKDGRRRRPVYNPPEFTPQSFDSVDLAAALDAFKGGIDLPVVLTCRPERQGGYFSGTEEQRIGVLRTAIESGVSWVDLEIDIKAATRKELMSLAEGKTQVIASTHSANEPPNASEIISDIEGMEASGEIIKVCYNTSGRNSGLKLFEAAWNLKDSQLKTSIMGMGAGGDWTRIHGPLLHQDLVYSTMESGSHLSSQGRINASDLLIAWEMLQYD
;
A
#
# COMPACT_ATOMS: atom_id res chain seq x y z
N MET A 1 8.05 12.16 19.59
CA MET A 1 7.04 11.14 19.20
C MET A 1 7.77 10.03 18.45
N ARG A 2 7.22 8.83 18.34
CA ARG A 2 7.88 7.79 17.52
C ARG A 2 7.57 8.07 16.05
N ARG A 3 8.57 8.34 15.22
CA ARG A 3 8.40 8.46 13.76
C ARG A 3 7.98 7.09 13.17
N PRO A 4 6.84 6.99 12.47
CA PRO A 4 6.45 5.79 11.74
C PRO A 4 7.43 5.47 10.61
N THR A 5 7.52 4.20 10.25
CA THR A 5 8.23 3.77 9.04
C THR A 5 7.47 4.24 7.81
N ILE A 6 8.11 4.96 6.89
CA ILE A 6 7.52 5.37 5.62
C ILE A 6 7.78 4.29 4.56
N CYS A 7 6.72 3.65 4.07
CA CYS A 7 6.78 2.71 2.95
C CYS A 7 6.22 3.34 1.69
N VAL A 8 7.04 3.47 0.66
CA VAL A 8 6.61 3.99 -0.64
C VAL A 8 6.22 2.84 -1.55
N THR A 9 4.95 2.80 -1.97
CA THR A 9 4.48 1.85 -2.99
C THR A 9 4.96 2.27 -4.37
N LEU A 10 5.70 1.39 -5.03
CA LEU A 10 6.19 1.59 -6.39
C LEU A 10 5.03 1.49 -7.39
N SER A 11 4.94 2.45 -8.31
CA SER A 11 3.77 2.65 -9.16
C SER A 11 3.84 1.90 -10.49
N GLY A 12 5.06 1.63 -10.99
CA GLY A 12 5.31 1.01 -12.30
C GLY A 12 4.72 -0.39 -12.50
N CYS A 13 4.67 -0.79 -13.78
CA CYS A 13 4.22 -2.11 -14.24
C CYS A 13 5.37 -2.96 -14.80
N SER A 14 6.59 -2.42 -14.84
CA SER A 14 7.81 -3.12 -15.22
C SER A 14 8.89 -3.01 -14.15
N VAL A 15 9.87 -3.90 -14.21
CA VAL A 15 11.04 -3.87 -13.31
C VAL A 15 11.77 -2.53 -13.43
N GLU A 16 12.00 -2.03 -14.63
CA GLU A 16 12.70 -0.77 -14.88
C GLU A 16 11.98 0.43 -14.24
N GLU A 17 10.67 0.54 -14.43
CA GLU A 17 9.86 1.61 -13.83
C GLU A 17 9.86 1.52 -12.30
N MET A 18 9.72 0.32 -11.74
CA MET A 18 9.76 0.12 -10.29
C MET A 18 11.13 0.48 -9.69
N LEU A 19 12.23 0.14 -10.37
CA LEU A 19 13.58 0.54 -9.96
C LEU A 19 13.76 2.06 -10.01
N ALA A 20 13.25 2.72 -11.05
CA ALA A 20 13.25 4.18 -11.15
C ALA A 20 12.43 4.83 -10.03
N ASP A 21 11.27 4.24 -9.66
CA ASP A 21 10.45 4.68 -8.53
C ASP A 21 11.19 4.52 -7.20
N ALA A 22 11.88 3.40 -7.00
CA ALA A 22 12.63 3.10 -5.79
C ALA A 22 13.81 4.06 -5.59
N ALA A 23 14.51 4.43 -6.67
CA ALA A 23 15.56 5.45 -6.62
C ALA A 23 15.01 6.81 -6.16
N ARG A 24 13.82 7.22 -6.66
CA ARG A 24 13.16 8.46 -6.22
C ARG A 24 12.70 8.38 -4.76
N ALA A 25 12.14 7.25 -4.34
CA ALA A 25 11.73 7.03 -2.95
C ALA A 25 12.92 7.13 -1.98
N THR A 26 14.06 6.53 -2.36
CA THR A 26 15.32 6.61 -1.61
C THR A 26 15.80 8.04 -1.48
N ALA A 27 15.81 8.80 -2.58
CA ALA A 27 16.24 10.20 -2.58
C ALA A 27 15.38 11.12 -1.70
N VAL A 28 14.09 10.80 -1.51
CA VAL A 28 13.15 11.56 -0.66
C VAL A 28 13.23 11.15 0.81
N GLY A 29 13.89 10.03 1.14
CA GLY A 29 14.05 9.56 2.51
C GLY A 29 12.93 8.62 2.97
N ALA A 30 12.41 7.79 2.06
CA ALA A 30 11.60 6.64 2.43
C ALA A 30 12.40 5.63 3.25
N ASP A 31 11.74 4.91 4.14
CA ASP A 31 12.35 3.88 4.99
C ASP A 31 12.22 2.48 4.36
N LEU A 32 11.17 2.25 3.56
CA LEU A 32 10.86 1.01 2.85
C LEU A 32 10.33 1.30 1.44
N CYS A 33 10.52 0.34 0.53
CA CYS A 33 9.81 0.30 -0.75
C CYS A 33 8.87 -0.92 -0.82
N GLU A 34 7.62 -0.73 -1.23
CA GLU A 34 6.72 -1.84 -1.59
C GLU A 34 6.76 -2.08 -3.10
N VAL A 35 7.28 -3.24 -3.47
CA VAL A 35 7.18 -3.78 -4.84
C VAL A 35 5.86 -4.54 -4.95
N ARG A 36 4.98 -4.05 -5.83
CA ARG A 36 3.71 -4.70 -6.17
C ARG A 36 3.94 -5.70 -7.30
N LEU A 37 4.34 -6.93 -6.94
CA LEU A 37 4.59 -8.01 -7.90
C LEU A 37 3.38 -8.26 -8.81
N ASP A 38 2.16 -8.13 -8.28
CA ASP A 38 0.94 -8.27 -9.06
C ASP A 38 0.85 -7.32 -10.27
N LYS A 39 1.53 -6.16 -10.21
CA LYS A 39 1.57 -5.21 -11.32
C LYS A 39 2.48 -5.64 -12.49
N LEU A 40 3.38 -6.60 -12.29
CA LEU A 40 4.22 -7.12 -13.38
C LEU A 40 3.40 -7.88 -14.44
N TRP A 41 2.23 -8.38 -14.06
CA TRP A 41 1.31 -9.11 -14.94
C TRP A 41 0.23 -8.22 -15.58
N VAL A 42 0.40 -6.90 -15.57
CA VAL A 42 -0.47 -5.98 -16.28
C VAL A 42 0.33 -4.98 -17.10
N VAL A 43 -0.29 -4.47 -18.15
CA VAL A 43 0.20 -3.28 -18.88
C VAL A 43 -0.70 -2.11 -18.54
N GLU A 44 -0.10 -1.01 -18.11
CA GLU A 44 -0.79 0.26 -17.91
C GLU A 44 -1.15 0.87 -19.27
N LYS A 45 -2.43 1.17 -19.49
CA LYS A 45 -2.91 1.94 -20.62
C LYS A 45 -3.12 3.39 -20.18
N PRO A 46 -2.48 4.36 -20.86
CA PRO A 46 -2.68 5.75 -20.53
C PRO A 46 -4.15 6.12 -20.76
N PRO A 47 -4.73 6.99 -19.90
CA PRO A 47 -6.11 7.42 -20.05
C PRO A 47 -6.31 8.12 -21.40
N GLU A 48 -7.49 7.95 -22.00
CA GLU A 48 -7.83 8.68 -23.22
C GLU A 48 -7.73 10.20 -23.00
N PRO A 49 -7.18 10.96 -23.97
CA PRO A 49 -7.04 12.39 -23.83
C PRO A 49 -8.41 13.05 -23.59
N VAL A 50 -8.53 13.76 -22.47
CA VAL A 50 -9.74 14.52 -22.13
C VAL A 50 -9.95 15.60 -23.18
N LYS A 51 -11.11 15.57 -23.87
CA LYS A 51 -11.49 16.66 -24.77
C LYS A 51 -11.57 17.96 -23.96
N VAL A 52 -10.78 18.95 -24.36
CA VAL A 52 -10.82 20.29 -23.76
C VAL A 52 -12.16 20.92 -24.14
N GLU A 53 -13.14 20.85 -23.24
CA GLU A 53 -14.38 21.61 -23.37
C GLU A 53 -14.11 23.10 -23.08
N ASP A 54 -14.80 23.99 -23.79
CA ASP A 54 -14.72 25.43 -23.55
C ASP A 54 -14.97 25.75 -22.07
N PRO A 55 -14.24 26.71 -21.49
CA PRO A 55 -14.42 27.10 -20.10
C PRO A 55 -15.89 27.52 -19.85
N PRO A 56 -16.49 27.13 -18.70
CA PRO A 56 -17.83 27.56 -18.37
C PRO A 56 -17.96 29.08 -18.41
N LYS A 57 -19.07 29.59 -18.98
CA LYS A 57 -19.36 31.04 -19.03
C LYS A 57 -19.50 31.69 -17.63
N ASP A 58 -19.51 30.91 -16.56
CA ASP A 58 -19.69 31.37 -15.17
C ASP A 58 -18.38 31.77 -14.45
N GLY A 59 -17.23 31.68 -15.13
CA GLY A 59 -15.92 32.06 -14.57
C GLY A 59 -15.33 31.06 -13.57
N ARG A 60 -15.99 29.92 -13.30
CA ARG A 60 -15.42 28.86 -12.45
C ARG A 60 -14.39 28.05 -13.24
N ARG A 61 -13.15 28.00 -12.73
CA ARG A 61 -12.15 27.04 -13.24
C ARG A 61 -12.64 25.62 -12.94
N ARG A 62 -12.89 24.83 -13.99
CA ARG A 62 -13.07 23.38 -13.83
C ARG A 62 -11.76 22.79 -13.29
N ARG A 63 -11.85 22.03 -12.20
CA ARG A 63 -10.71 21.21 -11.76
C ARG A 63 -10.47 20.14 -12.81
N PRO A 64 -9.21 19.83 -13.18
CA PRO A 64 -8.93 18.68 -14.03
C PRO A 64 -9.53 17.44 -13.40
N VAL A 65 -10.35 16.70 -14.17
CA VAL A 65 -10.83 15.39 -13.74
C VAL A 65 -9.68 14.42 -13.92
N TYR A 66 -9.30 13.72 -12.86
CA TYR A 66 -8.33 12.64 -12.95
C TYR A 66 -9.02 11.41 -13.52
N ASN A 67 -8.53 10.93 -14.65
CA ASN A 67 -8.93 9.66 -15.23
C ASN A 67 -7.89 8.62 -14.82
N PRO A 68 -8.25 7.62 -13.99
CA PRO A 68 -7.32 6.55 -13.64
C PRO A 68 -6.89 5.76 -14.88
N PRO A 69 -5.65 5.29 -14.95
CA PRO A 69 -5.21 4.40 -16.01
C PRO A 69 -5.95 3.07 -15.94
N GLU A 70 -6.13 2.44 -17.10
CA GLU A 70 -6.65 1.07 -17.19
C GLU A 70 -5.50 0.07 -17.22
N PHE A 71 -5.68 -1.08 -16.58
CA PHE A 71 -4.67 -2.13 -16.56
C PHE A 71 -5.16 -3.33 -17.36
N THR A 72 -4.34 -3.76 -18.33
CA THR A 72 -4.67 -4.93 -19.16
C THR A 72 -3.86 -6.14 -18.69
N PRO A 73 -4.51 -7.24 -18.26
CA PRO A 73 -3.84 -8.45 -17.85
C PRO A 73 -2.95 -9.07 -18.94
N GLN A 74 -1.84 -9.64 -18.50
CA GLN A 74 -0.93 -10.45 -19.29
C GLN A 74 -1.00 -11.93 -18.86
N SER A 75 -0.47 -12.82 -19.71
CA SER A 75 -0.35 -14.24 -19.37
C SER A 75 0.54 -14.44 -18.14
N PHE A 76 0.28 -15.46 -17.32
CA PHE A 76 1.14 -15.78 -16.17
C PHE A 76 2.61 -16.02 -16.60
N ASP A 77 2.83 -16.64 -17.76
CA ASP A 77 4.16 -16.94 -18.28
C ASP A 77 4.88 -15.71 -18.90
N SER A 78 4.25 -14.52 -18.89
CA SER A 78 4.85 -13.29 -19.43
C SER A 78 5.95 -12.70 -18.54
N VAL A 79 6.03 -13.13 -17.28
CA VAL A 79 6.96 -12.58 -16.29
C VAL A 79 7.94 -13.66 -15.85
N ASP A 80 9.23 -13.40 -16.04
CA ASP A 80 10.30 -14.15 -15.38
C ASP A 80 10.46 -13.62 -13.94
N LEU A 81 9.76 -14.25 -13.01
CA LEU A 81 9.75 -13.82 -11.61
C LEU A 81 11.15 -13.89 -10.98
N ALA A 82 11.96 -14.91 -11.29
CA ALA A 82 13.28 -15.05 -10.71
C ALA A 82 14.20 -13.90 -11.14
N ALA A 83 14.22 -13.59 -12.44
CA ALA A 83 14.97 -12.47 -12.97
C ALA A 83 14.49 -11.12 -12.39
N ALA A 84 13.17 -10.94 -12.23
CA ALA A 84 12.61 -9.73 -11.61
C ALA A 84 13.05 -9.56 -10.15
N LEU A 85 13.00 -10.63 -9.35
CA LEU A 85 13.44 -10.61 -7.94
C LEU A 85 14.94 -10.34 -7.81
N ASP A 86 15.77 -10.93 -8.66
CA ASP A 86 17.22 -10.65 -8.69
C ASP A 86 17.50 -9.18 -9.04
N ALA A 87 16.77 -8.63 -10.01
CA ALA A 87 16.89 -7.21 -10.37
C ALA A 87 16.48 -6.28 -9.22
N PHE A 88 15.37 -6.55 -8.52
CA PHE A 88 14.97 -5.77 -7.35
C PHE A 88 15.99 -5.85 -6.22
N LYS A 89 16.53 -7.05 -5.96
CA LYS A 89 17.55 -7.26 -4.93
C LYS A 89 18.85 -6.50 -5.22
N GLY A 90 19.23 -6.37 -6.49
CA GLY A 90 20.42 -5.64 -6.91
C GLY A 90 20.21 -4.14 -7.13
N GLY A 91 18.97 -3.69 -7.29
CA GLY A 91 18.64 -2.33 -7.74
C GLY A 91 17.89 -1.46 -6.73
N ILE A 92 17.45 -2.00 -5.59
CA ILE A 92 16.77 -1.25 -4.53
C ILE A 92 17.64 -1.25 -3.26
N ASP A 93 18.13 -0.08 -2.86
CA ASP A 93 19.00 0.08 -1.69
C ASP A 93 18.24 0.00 -0.35
N LEU A 94 16.93 0.30 -0.37
CA LEU A 94 16.07 0.25 0.81
C LEU A 94 15.57 -1.17 1.08
N PRO A 95 15.22 -1.51 2.34
CA PRO A 95 14.52 -2.76 2.62
C PRO A 95 13.18 -2.81 1.86
N VAL A 96 12.86 -3.98 1.32
CA VAL A 96 11.73 -4.17 0.39
C VAL A 96 10.60 -4.94 1.06
N VAL A 97 9.36 -4.51 0.77
CA VAL A 97 8.13 -5.29 0.95
C VAL A 97 7.75 -5.88 -0.40
N LEU A 98 7.73 -7.21 -0.52
CA LEU A 98 7.14 -7.88 -1.67
C LEU A 98 5.67 -8.16 -1.41
N THR A 99 4.81 -7.63 -2.29
CA THR A 99 3.35 -7.79 -2.21
C THR A 99 2.85 -8.35 -3.53
N CYS A 100 2.10 -9.47 -3.49
CA CYS A 100 1.35 -9.97 -4.64
C CYS A 100 -0.16 -9.91 -4.34
N ARG A 101 -0.74 -8.72 -4.50
CA ARG A 101 -2.13 -8.44 -4.11
C ARG A 101 -3.10 -9.14 -5.09
N PRO A 102 -4.11 -9.89 -4.60
CA PRO A 102 -5.14 -10.47 -5.44
C PRO A 102 -6.21 -9.44 -5.84
N GLU A 103 -6.90 -9.69 -6.95
CA GLU A 103 -7.98 -8.83 -7.45
C GLU A 103 -9.09 -8.59 -6.41
N ARG A 104 -9.44 -9.62 -5.62
CA ARG A 104 -10.47 -9.52 -4.56
C ARG A 104 -10.15 -8.47 -3.47
N GLN A 105 -8.89 -8.06 -3.36
CA GLN A 105 -8.40 -7.03 -2.43
C GLN A 105 -7.79 -5.83 -3.17
N GLY A 106 -8.20 -5.57 -4.42
CA GLY A 106 -7.77 -4.41 -5.21
C GLY A 106 -6.39 -4.55 -5.86
N GLY A 107 -5.91 -5.77 -6.02
CA GLY A 107 -4.70 -6.09 -6.78
C GLY A 107 -4.94 -6.32 -8.26
N TYR A 108 -3.85 -6.61 -8.97
CA TYR A 108 -3.85 -6.82 -10.42
C TYR A 108 -3.39 -8.22 -10.84
N PHE A 109 -3.22 -9.14 -9.89
CA PHE A 109 -2.77 -10.49 -10.19
C PHE A 109 -3.88 -11.30 -10.85
N SER A 110 -3.73 -11.54 -12.15
CA SER A 110 -4.72 -12.20 -13.01
C SER A 110 -4.61 -13.74 -13.04
N GLY A 111 -3.61 -14.32 -12.39
CA GLY A 111 -3.43 -15.77 -12.29
C GLY A 111 -4.33 -16.43 -11.23
N THR A 112 -4.24 -17.75 -11.09
CA THR A 112 -4.97 -18.49 -10.05
C THR A 112 -4.40 -18.22 -8.65
N GLU A 113 -5.19 -18.47 -7.60
CA GLU A 113 -4.69 -18.35 -6.23
C GLU A 113 -3.48 -19.26 -5.98
N GLU A 114 -3.45 -20.47 -6.54
CA GLU A 114 -2.30 -21.38 -6.43
C GLU A 114 -1.03 -20.78 -7.05
N GLN A 115 -1.15 -20.13 -8.20
CA GLN A 115 -0.04 -19.41 -8.83
C GLN A 115 0.40 -18.24 -7.95
N ARG A 116 -0.55 -17.46 -7.41
CA ARG A 116 -0.26 -16.33 -6.51
C ARG A 116 0.50 -16.77 -5.26
N ILE A 117 0.08 -17.88 -4.63
CA ILE A 117 0.79 -18.47 -3.49
C ILE A 117 2.20 -18.94 -3.91
N GLY A 118 2.38 -19.45 -5.13
CA GLY A 118 3.70 -19.74 -5.69
C GLY A 118 4.60 -18.50 -5.79
N VAL A 119 4.05 -17.37 -6.24
CA VAL A 119 4.75 -16.07 -6.26
C VAL A 119 5.17 -15.65 -4.85
N LEU A 120 4.25 -15.72 -3.87
CA LEU A 120 4.55 -15.36 -2.47
C LEU A 120 5.60 -16.29 -1.84
N ARG A 121 5.57 -17.59 -2.14
CA ARG A 121 6.58 -18.55 -1.69
C ARG A 121 7.96 -18.16 -2.22
N THR A 122 8.05 -17.90 -3.52
CA THR A 122 9.30 -17.48 -4.20
C THR A 122 9.81 -16.14 -3.64
N ALA A 123 8.89 -15.20 -3.35
CA ALA A 123 9.23 -13.93 -2.73
C ALA A 123 9.89 -14.12 -1.35
N ILE A 124 9.35 -15.00 -0.50
CA ILE A 124 9.95 -15.31 0.82
C ILE A 124 11.31 -16.00 0.63
N GLU A 125 11.40 -16.97 -0.27
CA GLU A 125 12.65 -17.72 -0.54
C GLU A 125 13.79 -16.84 -1.09
N SER A 126 13.46 -15.70 -1.72
CA SER A 126 14.46 -14.70 -2.16
C SER A 126 15.23 -14.05 -1.02
N GLY A 127 14.72 -14.17 0.22
CA GLY A 127 15.27 -13.54 1.42
C GLY A 127 14.92 -12.06 1.54
N VAL A 128 13.77 -11.64 1.02
CA VAL A 128 13.28 -10.26 1.13
C VAL A 128 13.08 -9.84 2.58
N SER A 129 13.24 -8.56 2.88
CA SER A 129 13.04 -7.99 4.22
C SER A 129 11.62 -8.17 4.75
N TRP A 130 10.62 -7.96 3.88
CA TRP A 130 9.20 -8.05 4.23
C TRP A 130 8.36 -8.71 3.14
N VAL A 131 7.34 -9.45 3.54
CA VAL A 131 6.26 -9.94 2.66
C VAL A 131 4.90 -9.49 3.20
N ASP A 132 4.01 -9.06 2.31
CA ASP A 132 2.60 -8.79 2.64
C ASP A 132 1.77 -10.05 2.39
N LEU A 133 1.14 -10.58 3.44
CA LEU A 133 0.29 -11.78 3.40
C LEU A 133 -1.12 -11.43 3.87
N GLU A 134 -2.10 -11.57 2.99
CA GLU A 134 -3.49 -11.32 3.35
C GLU A 134 -3.97 -12.27 4.46
N ILE A 135 -4.78 -11.77 5.39
CA ILE A 135 -5.37 -12.56 6.48
C ILE A 135 -6.37 -13.60 5.96
N ASP A 136 -6.96 -13.38 4.78
CA ASP A 136 -7.95 -14.27 4.16
C ASP A 136 -7.33 -15.43 3.37
N ILE A 137 -6.00 -15.52 3.27
CA ILE A 137 -5.32 -16.72 2.75
C ILE A 137 -5.74 -17.92 3.60
N LYS A 138 -6.11 -19.04 2.96
CA LYS A 138 -6.53 -20.27 3.64
C LYS A 138 -5.56 -20.63 4.77
N ALA A 139 -6.10 -20.87 5.96
CA ALA A 139 -5.31 -21.01 7.20
C ALA A 139 -4.12 -21.99 7.10
N ALA A 140 -4.32 -23.15 6.45
CA ALA A 140 -3.24 -24.13 6.24
C ALA A 140 -2.09 -23.56 5.39
N THR A 141 -2.42 -22.91 4.27
CA THR A 141 -1.47 -22.26 3.37
C THR A 141 -0.80 -21.06 4.03
N ARG A 142 -1.56 -20.24 4.75
CA ARG A 142 -1.00 -19.09 5.48
C ARG A 142 0.00 -19.55 6.54
N LYS A 143 -0.32 -20.62 7.29
CA LYS A 143 0.60 -21.21 8.27
C LYS A 143 1.88 -21.74 7.62
N GLU A 144 1.78 -22.36 6.45
CA GLU A 144 2.95 -22.78 5.66
C GLU A 144 3.84 -21.58 5.31
N LEU A 145 3.27 -20.50 4.74
CA LEU A 145 4.01 -19.29 4.38
C LEU A 145 4.64 -18.60 5.60
N MET A 146 3.93 -18.53 6.73
CA MET A 146 4.47 -18.01 7.98
C MET A 146 5.69 -18.81 8.45
N SER A 147 5.60 -20.15 8.41
CA SER A 147 6.73 -21.02 8.78
C SER A 147 7.91 -20.87 7.83
N LEU A 148 7.65 -20.62 6.55
CA LEU A 148 8.71 -20.37 5.57
C LEU A 148 9.44 -19.03 5.81
N ALA A 149 8.70 -18.00 6.24
CA ALA A 149 9.21 -16.66 6.53
C ALA A 149 9.96 -16.57 7.86
N GLU A 150 9.67 -17.46 8.81
CA GLU A 150 10.22 -17.45 10.17
C GLU A 150 11.75 -17.30 10.21
N GLY A 151 12.22 -16.26 10.89
CA GLY A 151 13.65 -15.96 11.04
C GLY A 151 14.35 -15.43 9.79
N LYS A 152 13.63 -15.25 8.66
CA LYS A 152 14.19 -14.81 7.37
C LYS A 152 13.55 -13.53 6.84
N THR A 153 12.24 -13.42 6.94
CA THR A 153 11.43 -12.35 6.36
C THR A 153 10.35 -11.95 7.36
N GLN A 154 10.15 -10.64 7.55
CA GLN A 154 9.05 -10.14 8.39
C GLN A 154 7.74 -10.11 7.60
N VAL A 155 6.61 -10.28 8.27
CA VAL A 155 5.29 -10.42 7.67
C VAL A 155 4.41 -9.22 8.03
N ILE A 156 3.83 -8.61 7.00
CA ILE A 156 2.69 -7.69 7.15
C ILE A 156 1.41 -8.52 6.96
N ALA A 157 0.63 -8.67 8.03
CA ALA A 157 -0.68 -9.29 7.99
C ALA A 157 -1.71 -8.26 7.50
N SER A 158 -2.24 -8.42 6.29
CA SER A 158 -3.02 -7.38 5.65
C SER A 158 -4.47 -7.75 5.36
N THR A 159 -5.33 -6.75 5.31
CA THR A 159 -6.69 -6.86 4.79
C THR A 159 -7.11 -5.56 4.11
N HIS A 160 -7.72 -5.68 2.94
CA HIS A 160 -8.28 -4.57 2.17
C HIS A 160 -9.77 -4.82 1.98
N SER A 161 -10.58 -3.99 2.63
CA SER A 161 -12.03 -4.03 2.53
C SER A 161 -12.51 -3.06 1.46
N ALA A 162 -13.29 -3.57 0.51
CA ALA A 162 -14.01 -2.74 -0.45
C ALA A 162 -15.17 -1.94 0.20
N ASN A 163 -15.52 -2.28 1.45
CA ASN A 163 -16.59 -1.63 2.21
C ASN A 163 -16.06 -0.42 2.97
N GLU A 164 -17.00 0.48 3.32
CA GLU A 164 -16.75 1.55 4.29
C GLU A 164 -16.26 0.99 5.63
N PRO A 165 -15.38 1.74 6.35
CA PRO A 165 -14.99 1.34 7.70
C PRO A 165 -16.21 1.19 8.59
N PRO A 166 -16.29 0.11 9.40
CA PRO A 166 -17.27 0.01 10.47
C PRO A 166 -16.94 1.06 11.55
N ASN A 167 -17.62 0.99 12.69
CA ASN A 167 -17.27 1.90 13.79
C ASN A 167 -15.87 1.57 14.36
N ALA A 168 -15.28 2.51 15.10
CA ALA A 168 -13.90 2.34 15.60
C ALA A 168 -13.72 1.09 16.48
N SER A 169 -14.72 0.71 17.29
CA SER A 169 -14.63 -0.48 18.16
C SER A 169 -14.63 -1.79 17.38
N GLU A 170 -15.34 -1.85 16.25
CA GLU A 170 -15.30 -3.01 15.35
C GLU A 170 -13.93 -3.13 14.66
N ILE A 171 -13.36 -2.01 14.20
CA ILE A 171 -12.00 -2.00 13.61
C ILE A 171 -10.96 -2.48 14.63
N ILE A 172 -11.07 -2.01 15.88
CA ILE A 172 -10.18 -2.44 16.97
C ILE A 172 -10.33 -3.94 17.21
N SER A 173 -11.56 -4.45 17.29
CA SER A 173 -11.82 -5.88 17.46
C SER A 173 -11.28 -6.72 16.31
N ASP A 174 -11.36 -6.24 15.06
CA ASP A 174 -10.77 -6.90 13.90
C ASP A 174 -9.23 -6.97 14.03
N ILE A 175 -8.59 -5.86 14.43
CA ILE A 175 -7.15 -5.77 14.64
C ILE A 175 -6.69 -6.70 15.77
N GLU A 176 -7.36 -6.68 16.91
CA GLU A 176 -7.08 -7.57 18.04
C GLU A 176 -7.26 -9.05 17.66
N GLY A 177 -8.28 -9.36 16.84
CA GLY A 177 -8.48 -10.71 16.31
C GLY A 177 -7.39 -11.20 15.34
N MET A 178 -6.59 -10.28 14.81
CA MET A 178 -5.43 -10.57 13.95
C MET A 178 -4.10 -10.59 14.72
N GLU A 179 -4.13 -10.48 16.05
CA GLU A 179 -2.93 -10.60 16.89
C GLU A 179 -2.12 -11.85 16.53
N ALA A 180 -0.79 -11.73 16.53
CA ALA A 180 0.16 -12.78 16.16
C ALA A 180 0.05 -13.30 14.71
N SER A 181 -0.71 -12.64 13.83
CA SER A 181 -0.78 -13.00 12.41
C SER A 181 0.41 -12.51 11.58
N GLY A 182 1.24 -11.64 12.15
CA GLY A 182 2.45 -11.08 11.56
C GLY A 182 3.06 -10.02 12.46
N GLU A 183 4.19 -9.46 12.07
CA GLU A 183 4.90 -8.42 12.80
C GLU A 183 4.17 -7.07 12.77
N ILE A 184 3.41 -6.80 11.70
CA ILE A 184 2.57 -5.59 11.57
C ILE A 184 1.19 -5.99 11.04
N ILE A 185 0.13 -5.45 11.64
CA ILE A 185 -1.26 -5.62 11.20
C ILE A 185 -1.65 -4.40 10.34
N LYS A 186 -2.01 -4.64 9.08
CA LYS A 186 -2.40 -3.61 8.11
C LYS A 186 -3.86 -3.75 7.76
N VAL A 187 -4.65 -2.72 8.06
CA VAL A 187 -6.06 -2.64 7.66
C VAL A 187 -6.27 -1.47 6.72
N CYS A 188 -6.97 -1.74 5.62
CA CYS A 188 -7.27 -0.76 4.61
C CYS A 188 -8.76 -0.82 4.25
N TYR A 189 -9.49 0.29 4.39
CA TYR A 189 -10.91 0.36 4.05
C TYR A 189 -11.14 1.38 2.93
N ASN A 190 -12.18 1.18 2.12
CA ASN A 190 -12.65 2.25 1.24
C ASN A 190 -13.29 3.36 2.07
N THR A 191 -12.97 4.61 1.74
CA THR A 191 -13.44 5.80 2.48
C THR A 191 -14.08 6.79 1.52
N SER A 192 -15.30 7.24 1.83
CA SER A 192 -16.06 8.21 1.01
C SER A 192 -16.06 9.63 1.57
N GLY A 193 -15.37 9.89 2.69
CA GLY A 193 -15.19 11.25 3.21
C GLY A 193 -14.82 11.31 4.69
N ARG A 194 -15.10 12.47 5.28
CA ARG A 194 -14.73 12.82 6.66
C ARG A 194 -15.17 11.79 7.70
N ASN A 195 -16.41 11.30 7.63
CA ASN A 195 -16.91 10.35 8.63
C ASN A 195 -16.16 9.02 8.58
N SER A 196 -15.80 8.56 7.38
CA SER A 196 -14.97 7.37 7.17
C SER A 196 -13.57 7.59 7.74
N GLY A 197 -12.94 8.71 7.42
CA GLY A 197 -11.63 9.09 7.95
C GLY A 197 -11.61 9.20 9.48
N LEU A 198 -12.66 9.75 10.10
CA LEU A 198 -12.77 9.84 11.56
C LEU A 198 -12.84 8.48 12.24
N LYS A 199 -13.56 7.50 11.67
CA LYS A 199 -13.62 6.14 12.22
C LYS A 199 -12.24 5.48 12.25
N LEU A 200 -11.47 5.61 11.16
CA LEU A 200 -10.11 5.10 11.07
C LEU A 200 -9.18 5.82 12.05
N PHE A 201 -9.30 7.14 12.15
CA PHE A 201 -8.52 7.97 13.07
C PHE A 201 -8.80 7.61 14.53
N GLU A 202 -10.08 7.45 14.90
CA GLU A 202 -10.50 7.07 16.26
C GLU A 202 -9.98 5.66 16.62
N ALA A 203 -10.05 4.70 15.70
CA ALA A 203 -9.48 3.37 15.90
C ALA A 203 -7.96 3.44 16.15
N ALA A 204 -7.23 4.17 15.31
CA ALA A 204 -5.79 4.36 15.48
C ALA A 204 -5.44 5.09 16.78
N TRP A 205 -6.23 6.11 17.16
CA TRP A 205 -6.03 6.87 18.38
C TRP A 205 -6.21 6.00 19.63
N ASN A 206 -7.20 5.12 19.63
CA ASN A 206 -7.46 4.21 20.74
C ASN A 206 -6.42 3.09 20.84
N LEU A 207 -5.77 2.73 19.73
CA LEU A 207 -4.72 1.69 19.67
C LEU A 207 -3.29 2.21 19.89
N LYS A 208 -3.07 3.53 19.91
CA LYS A 208 -1.74 4.14 19.91
C LYS A 208 -0.82 3.73 21.07
N ASP A 209 -1.40 3.29 22.19
CA ASP A 209 -0.67 2.86 23.40
C ASP A 209 -0.73 1.33 23.58
N SER A 210 -1.29 0.61 22.60
CA SER A 210 -1.31 -0.85 22.58
C SER A 210 0.07 -1.43 22.22
N GLN A 211 0.26 -2.73 22.45
CA GLN A 211 1.47 -3.44 22.02
C GLN A 211 1.38 -3.91 20.56
N LEU A 212 0.21 -3.77 19.92
CA LEU A 212 0.00 -4.19 18.54
C LEU A 212 0.64 -3.19 17.59
N LYS A 213 1.44 -3.68 16.66
CA LYS A 213 2.02 -2.84 15.61
C LYS A 213 1.05 -2.70 14.46
N THR A 214 0.67 -1.47 14.12
CA THR A 214 -0.45 -1.25 13.19
C THR A 214 -0.13 -0.31 12.04
N SER A 215 -0.84 -0.54 10.93
CA SER A 215 -0.91 0.31 9.74
C SER A 215 -2.39 0.45 9.34
N ILE A 216 -3.07 1.47 9.84
CA ILE A 216 -4.50 1.71 9.63
C ILE A 216 -4.66 2.81 8.59
N MET A 217 -5.34 2.54 7.48
CA MET A 217 -5.47 3.51 6.39
C MET A 217 -6.78 3.39 5.61
N GLY A 218 -7.09 4.45 4.86
CA GLY A 218 -8.22 4.48 3.94
C GLY A 218 -7.78 4.62 2.50
N MET A 219 -8.66 4.17 1.59
CA MET A 219 -8.59 4.42 0.16
C MET A 219 -9.82 5.23 -0.25
N GLY A 220 -9.59 6.47 -0.67
CA GLY A 220 -10.64 7.45 -1.01
C GLY A 220 -10.62 8.67 -0.09
N ALA A 221 -11.63 9.53 -0.22
CA ALA A 221 -11.67 10.80 0.48
C ALA A 221 -11.58 10.64 2.01
N GLY A 222 -10.63 11.33 2.65
CA GLY A 222 -10.38 11.26 4.09
C GLY A 222 -9.54 10.06 4.54
N GLY A 223 -9.14 9.17 3.64
CA GLY A 223 -8.29 8.01 3.94
C GLY A 223 -6.82 8.35 4.18
N ASP A 224 -6.40 9.57 3.85
CA ASP A 224 -5.04 10.10 4.04
C ASP A 224 -4.79 10.59 5.47
N TRP A 225 -5.83 10.78 6.30
CA TRP A 225 -5.72 11.38 7.63
C TRP A 225 -4.84 10.57 8.59
N THR A 226 -4.98 9.25 8.57
CA THR A 226 -4.15 8.37 9.42
C THR A 226 -2.70 8.29 8.95
N ARG A 227 -2.43 8.66 7.68
CA ARG A 227 -1.08 8.79 7.14
C ARG A 227 -0.45 10.10 7.62
N ILE A 228 -1.15 11.21 7.41
CA ILE A 228 -0.70 12.56 7.80
C ILE A 228 -0.45 12.63 9.31
N HIS A 229 -1.32 12.02 10.12
CA HIS A 229 -1.19 12.00 11.57
C HIS A 229 -0.52 10.74 12.13
N GLY A 230 0.17 9.96 11.29
CA GLY A 230 0.85 8.73 11.67
C GLY A 230 1.69 8.84 12.96
N PRO A 231 2.55 9.87 13.12
CA PRO A 231 3.36 10.04 14.34
C PRO A 231 2.52 10.31 15.59
N LEU A 232 1.46 11.11 15.48
CA LEU A 232 0.53 11.37 16.59
C LEU A 232 -0.26 10.13 17.00
N LEU A 233 -0.59 9.28 16.01
CA LEU A 233 -1.35 8.05 16.18
C LEU A 233 -0.48 6.84 16.54
N HIS A 234 0.84 7.03 16.68
CA HIS A 234 1.82 5.97 16.90
C HIS A 234 1.71 4.79 15.91
N GLN A 235 1.39 5.07 14.64
CA GLN A 235 1.41 4.04 13.62
C GLN A 235 2.84 3.52 13.41
N ASP A 236 3.01 2.21 13.20
CA ASP A 236 4.33 1.62 12.97
C ASP A 236 4.77 1.76 11.52
N LEU A 237 3.80 1.81 10.61
CA LEU A 237 4.00 1.83 9.17
C LEU A 237 2.97 2.72 8.48
N VAL A 238 3.44 3.68 7.69
CA VAL A 238 2.61 4.55 6.86
C VAL A 238 2.99 4.35 5.41
N TYR A 239 1.98 4.04 4.57
CA TYR A 239 2.19 3.93 3.13
C TYR A 239 2.05 5.29 2.44
N SER A 240 2.90 5.53 1.44
CA SER A 240 2.95 6.73 0.62
C SER A 240 3.26 6.37 -0.84
N THR A 241 3.40 7.37 -1.71
CA THR A 241 3.66 7.20 -3.14
C THR A 241 4.63 8.28 -3.65
N MET A 242 5.29 8.02 -4.79
CA MET A 242 6.02 9.04 -5.54
C MET A 242 5.15 9.75 -6.59
N GLU A 243 3.90 9.31 -6.79
CA GLU A 243 2.94 10.00 -7.65
C GLU A 243 2.67 11.41 -7.15
N SER A 244 2.29 12.29 -8.06
CA SER A 244 2.00 13.70 -7.77
C SER A 244 0.67 14.10 -8.39
N GLY A 245 -0.06 15.00 -7.73
CA GLY A 245 -1.28 15.58 -8.27
C GLY A 245 -2.40 15.68 -7.24
N SER A 246 -3.34 16.61 -7.48
CA SER A 246 -4.43 16.90 -6.55
C SER A 246 -5.41 15.73 -6.33
N HIS A 247 -5.37 14.71 -7.19
CA HIS A 247 -6.23 13.54 -7.09
C HIS A 247 -5.84 12.61 -5.93
N LEU A 248 -4.59 12.67 -5.44
CA LEU A 248 -4.10 11.79 -4.38
C LEU A 248 -4.94 11.91 -3.10
N SER A 249 -5.25 13.14 -2.66
CA SER A 249 -6.08 13.34 -1.46
C SER A 249 -7.51 12.78 -1.63
N SER A 250 -8.10 12.88 -2.83
CA SER A 250 -9.39 12.22 -3.09
C SER A 250 -9.32 10.70 -3.14
N GLN A 251 -8.12 10.13 -3.27
CA GLN A 251 -7.85 8.69 -3.21
C GLN A 251 -7.31 8.25 -1.84
N GLY A 252 -7.22 9.15 -0.85
CA GLY A 252 -6.68 8.81 0.47
C GLY A 252 -5.18 8.51 0.46
N ARG A 253 -4.48 9.00 -0.56
CA ARG A 253 -3.04 8.84 -0.78
C ARG A 253 -2.34 10.17 -0.56
N ILE A 254 -1.05 10.11 -0.24
CA ILE A 254 -0.19 11.29 -0.05
C ILE A 254 1.19 10.99 -0.62
N ASN A 255 1.79 11.98 -1.29
CA ASN A 255 3.15 11.90 -1.80
C ASN A 255 4.16 11.89 -0.63
N ALA A 256 5.28 11.18 -0.79
CA ALA A 256 6.25 11.03 0.29
C ALA A 256 6.88 12.37 0.72
N SER A 257 7.18 13.25 -0.24
CA SER A 257 7.73 14.58 0.05
C SER A 257 6.70 15.44 0.78
N ASP A 258 5.44 15.42 0.34
CA ASP A 258 4.36 16.17 0.99
C ASP A 258 4.11 15.69 2.42
N LEU A 259 4.19 14.37 2.65
CA LEU A 259 4.05 13.76 3.97
C LEU A 259 5.16 14.21 4.92
N LEU A 260 6.41 14.19 4.46
CA LEU A 260 7.56 14.63 5.25
C LEU A 260 7.49 16.12 5.59
N ILE A 261 7.13 16.96 4.62
CA ILE A 261 6.92 18.41 4.85
C ILE A 261 5.81 18.62 5.89
N ALA A 262 4.70 17.88 5.79
CA ALA A 262 3.60 17.99 6.74
C ALA A 262 4.05 17.59 8.16
N TRP A 263 4.83 16.51 8.31
CA TRP A 263 5.34 16.08 9.61
C TRP A 263 6.31 17.08 10.22
N GLU A 264 7.21 17.66 9.42
CA GLU A 264 8.11 18.73 9.86
C GLU A 264 7.33 19.96 10.34
N MET A 265 6.36 20.42 9.55
CA MET A 265 5.54 21.58 9.91
C MET A 265 4.69 21.37 11.17
N LEU A 266 4.22 20.13 11.38
CA LEU A 266 3.43 19.74 12.56
C LEU A 266 4.30 19.46 13.80
N GLN A 267 5.63 19.54 13.68
CA GLN A 267 6.58 19.21 14.75
C GLN A 267 6.38 17.79 15.26
N TYR A 268 6.16 16.85 14.33
CA TYR A 268 6.20 15.42 14.60
C TYR A 268 7.65 14.95 14.61
N ASP A 269 8.40 15.45 15.60
CA ASP A 269 9.77 15.05 15.91
C ASP A 269 9.81 13.70 16.64
#